data_AF-A0A5Z1E019-F1
#
_entry.id   AF-A0A5Z1E019-F1
#
_cell.length_a   1.000
_cell.length_b   1.000
_cell.length_c   1.000
_cell.angle_alpha   90.00
_cell.angle_beta   90.00
_cell.angle_gamma   90.00
#
_symmetry.space_group_name_H-M   'P 1'
#
loop_
_entity.id
_entity.type
_entity.pdbx_description
1 polymer ?
#
loop_
_entity_poly.entity_id
_entity_poly.type
_entity_poly.pdbx_seq_one_letter_code
_entity_poly.pdbx_strand_id
1 'polypeptide(L)'
;KKWLQEKSLESGVFLPLRGKNNSVSKFERIESLSLAFENEELFLHKSQTMLINQLLEFPEGKNDDAPDSLAGAFLLARTKSSIKRRKHHFNSVSRIRRF
;
A
#
# COMPACT_ATOMS: atom_id res chain seq x y z
N LYS A 1 7.93 -1.98 -15.84
CA LYS A 1 6.81 -2.88 -15.47
C LYS A 1 7.20 -4.36 -15.48
N LYS A 2 7.89 -4.88 -16.53
CA LYS A 2 8.28 -6.30 -16.64
C LYS A 2 9.16 -6.81 -15.49
N TRP A 3 10.18 -6.05 -15.09
CA TRP A 3 11.10 -6.43 -13.99
C TRP A 3 10.41 -6.60 -12.62
N LEU A 4 9.37 -5.80 -12.33
CA LEU A 4 8.63 -5.88 -11.07
C LEU A 4 7.81 -7.17 -10.98
N GLN A 5 7.26 -7.61 -12.12
CA GLN A 5 6.50 -8.86 -12.21
C GLN A 5 7.42 -10.08 -12.04
N GLU A 6 8.61 -10.02 -12.66
CA GLU A 6 9.62 -11.07 -12.56
C GLU A 6 10.12 -11.22 -11.11
N LYS A 7 10.45 -10.12 -10.44
CA LYS A 7 10.83 -10.11 -9.02
C LYS A 7 9.70 -10.59 -8.08
N SER A 8 8.46 -10.22 -8.39
CA SER A 8 7.26 -10.68 -7.69
C SER A 8 7.08 -12.20 -7.80
N LEU A 9 7.29 -12.76 -8.99
CA LEU A 9 7.27 -14.20 -9.24
C LEU A 9 8.41 -14.94 -8.52
N GLU A 10 9.64 -14.42 -8.60
CA GLU A 10 10.81 -14.97 -7.89
C GLU A 10 10.59 -15.02 -6.38
N SER A 11 9.97 -13.98 -5.82
CA SER A 11 9.70 -13.85 -4.38
C SER A 11 8.44 -14.62 -3.95
N GLY A 12 7.69 -15.22 -4.86
CA GLY A 12 6.41 -15.89 -4.60
C GLY A 12 5.28 -14.97 -4.12
N VAL A 13 5.48 -13.65 -4.20
CA VAL A 13 4.50 -12.65 -3.76
C VAL A 13 3.74 -12.16 -4.98
N PHE A 14 2.44 -12.44 -5.08
CA PHE A 14 1.62 -11.91 -6.18
C PHE A 14 1.42 -10.40 -6.05
N LEU A 15 1.96 -9.62 -7.00
CA LEU A 15 1.81 -8.17 -7.05
C LEU A 15 0.97 -7.75 -8.26
N PRO A 16 -0.34 -7.45 -8.07
CA PRO A 16 -1.18 -6.97 -9.16
C PRO A 16 -0.77 -5.56 -9.57
N LEU A 17 -0.03 -5.43 -10.68
CA LEU A 17 0.36 -4.13 -11.23
C LEU A 17 -0.84 -3.43 -11.88
N ARG A 18 -1.59 -2.68 -11.08
CA ARG A 18 -2.67 -1.81 -11.55
C ARG A 18 -2.26 -0.35 -11.39
N GLY A 19 -2.45 0.46 -12.43
CA GLY A 19 -2.38 1.90 -12.30
C GLY A 19 -3.50 2.36 -11.38
N LYS A 20 -3.18 3.16 -10.37
CA LYS A 20 -4.17 3.79 -9.50
C LYS A 20 -4.38 5.22 -9.99
N ASN A 21 -5.54 5.49 -10.56
CA ASN A 21 -5.97 6.84 -10.91
C ASN A 21 -6.71 7.40 -9.70
N ASN A 22 -6.11 8.37 -9.01
CA ASN A 22 -6.75 9.05 -7.89
C ASN A 22 -7.48 10.28 -8.43
N SER A 23 -8.75 10.45 -8.08
CA SER A 23 -9.52 11.67 -8.38
C SER A 23 -9.22 12.81 -7.41
N VAL A 24 -8.81 12.46 -6.18
CA VAL A 24 -8.51 13.38 -5.08
C VAL A 24 -7.01 13.64 -5.04
N SER A 25 -6.60 14.88 -4.73
CA SER A 25 -5.18 15.25 -4.66
C SER A 25 -4.44 14.50 -3.56
N LYS A 26 -3.10 14.48 -3.63
CA LYS A 26 -2.28 13.83 -2.58
C LYS A 26 -2.48 14.49 -1.22
N PHE A 27 -2.52 15.81 -1.22
CA PHE A 27 -2.75 16.61 -0.03
C PHE A 27 -4.05 16.25 0.68
N GLU A 28 -5.17 16.30 -0.04
CA GLU A 28 -6.50 16.01 0.52
C GLU A 28 -6.60 14.56 1.05
N ARG A 29 -5.92 13.60 0.42
CA ARG A 29 -5.91 12.21 0.91
C ARG A 29 -5.19 12.09 2.26
N ILE A 30 -4.04 12.75 2.41
CA ILE A 30 -3.28 12.73 3.66
C ILE A 30 -4.07 13.48 4.74
N GLU A 31 -4.61 14.65 4.41
CA GLU A 31 -5.40 15.46 5.35
C GLU A 31 -6.64 14.72 5.88
N SER A 32 -7.27 13.88 5.04
CA SER A 32 -8.41 13.07 5.46
C SER A 32 -8.09 12.05 6.58
N LEU A 33 -6.82 11.72 6.80
CA LEU A 33 -6.40 10.84 7.90
C LEU A 33 -6.64 11.48 9.27
N SER A 34 -6.62 12.81 9.39
CA SER A 34 -6.91 13.50 10.65
C SER A 34 -8.27 13.08 11.22
N LEU A 35 -9.30 13.02 10.36
CA LEU A 35 -10.63 12.54 10.74
C LEU A 35 -10.62 11.05 11.15
N ALA A 36 -9.78 10.22 10.54
CA ALA A 36 -9.67 8.81 10.90
C ALA A 36 -9.05 8.62 12.29
N PHE A 37 -8.09 9.48 12.65
CA PHE A 37 -7.51 9.51 14.00
C PHE A 37 -8.52 10.03 15.03
N GLU A 38 -9.23 11.12 14.71
CA GLU A 38 -10.26 11.70 15.59
C GLU A 38 -11.43 10.73 15.85
N ASN A 39 -11.82 9.95 14.85
CA ASN A 39 -12.88 8.95 14.97
C ASN A 39 -12.41 7.62 15.58
N GLU A 40 -11.16 7.53 16.06
CA GLU A 40 -10.59 6.31 16.63
C GLU A 40 -10.64 5.10 15.66
N GLU A 41 -10.60 5.35 14.35
CA GLU A 41 -10.58 4.31 13.31
C GLU A 41 -9.16 3.87 12.95
N LEU A 42 -8.16 4.68 13.30
CA LEU A 42 -6.77 4.49 12.95
C LEU A 42 -5.86 4.73 14.17
N PHE A 43 -4.99 3.77 14.45
CA PHE A 43 -4.01 3.86 15.55
C PHE A 43 -2.60 3.57 15.03
N LEU A 44 -1.62 4.34 15.50
CA LEU A 44 -0.22 4.13 15.21
C LEU A 44 0.49 3.54 16.43
N HIS A 45 1.45 2.66 16.18
CA HIS A 45 2.33 2.19 17.24
C HIS A 45 3.42 3.23 17.49
N LYS A 46 3.75 3.48 18.77
CA LYS A 46 4.74 4.50 19.17
C LYS A 46 6.12 4.31 18.54
N SER A 47 6.47 3.09 18.13
CA SER A 47 7.74 2.80 17.44
C SER A 47 7.79 3.31 15.99
N GLN A 48 6.67 3.74 15.41
CA GLN A 48 6.59 4.25 14.03
C GLN A 48 7.02 5.73 13.98
N THR A 49 8.12 6.08 14.62
CA THR A 49 8.58 7.46 14.85
C THR A 49 8.74 8.25 13.56
N MET A 50 9.28 7.64 12.51
CA MET A 50 9.43 8.27 11.19
C MET A 50 8.08 8.68 10.58
N LEU A 51 7.11 7.76 10.57
CA LEU A 51 5.77 8.02 10.04
C LEU A 51 5.06 9.09 10.86
N ILE A 52 5.17 9.02 12.19
CA ILE A 52 4.60 10.01 13.11
C ILE A 52 5.18 11.40 12.83
N ASN A 53 6.51 11.52 12.72
CA ASN A 53 7.15 12.81 12.42
C ASN A 53 6.72 13.35 11.05
N GLN A 54 6.66 12.51 10.02
CA GLN A 54 6.18 12.93 8.70
C GLN A 54 4.73 13.39 8.72
N LEU A 55 3.86 12.77 9.52
CA LEU A 55 2.47 13.21 9.68
C LEU A 55 2.38 14.55 10.44
N LEU A 56 3.22 14.76 11.45
CA LEU A 56 3.25 16.00 12.23
C LEU A 56 3.86 17.18 11.45
N GLU A 57 4.82 16.91 10.56
CA GLU A 57 5.46 17.93 9.72
C GLU A 57 4.66 18.24 8.46
N PHE A 58 3.68 17.41 8.09
CA PHE A 58 2.84 17.63 6.92
C PHE A 58 2.02 18.92 7.06
N PRO A 59 1.90 19.76 6.01
CA PRO A 59 2.35 19.55 4.62
C PRO A 59 3.77 20.05 4.31
N GLU A 60 4.41 20.75 5.24
CA GLU A 60 5.69 21.43 5.02
C GLU A 60 6.90 20.48 5.11
N GLY A 61 6.67 19.26 5.58
CA GLY A 61 7.67 18.21 5.71
C GLY A 61 8.30 17.83 4.36
N LYS A 62 9.59 17.49 4.40
CA LYS A 62 10.38 17.15 3.19
C LYS A 62 9.86 15.91 2.47
N ASN A 63 9.28 14.97 3.21
CA ASN A 63 8.86 13.66 2.72
C ASN A 63 7.42 13.38 3.14
N ASP A 64 6.61 12.94 2.18
CA ASP A 64 5.17 12.68 2.34
C ASP A 64 4.79 11.26 1.84
N ASP A 65 5.78 10.40 1.64
CA ASP A 65 5.65 9.06 1.07
C ASP A 65 4.97 8.06 2.03
N ALA A 66 5.34 8.07 3.32
CA ALA A 66 4.68 7.21 4.29
C ALA A 66 3.25 7.67 4.62
N PRO A 67 2.97 8.98 4.84
CA PRO A 67 1.60 9.49 4.96
C PRO A 67 0.72 9.14 3.76
N ASP A 68 1.18 9.31 2.52
CA ASP A 68 0.39 8.96 1.32
C ASP A 68 0.13 7.46 1.21
N SER A 69 1.15 6.65 1.54
CA SER A 69 1.01 5.19 1.56
C SER A 69 -0.02 4.75 2.60
N LEU A 70 -0.03 5.38 3.77
CA LEU A 70 -1.01 5.15 4.84
C LEU A 70 -2.42 5.53 4.39
N ALA A 71 -2.61 6.71 3.79
CA ALA A 71 -3.90 7.12 3.23
C ALA A 71 -4.40 6.12 2.16
N GLY A 72 -3.51 5.65 1.31
CA GLY A 72 -3.79 4.62 0.32
C GLY A 72 -4.22 3.29 0.95
N ALA A 73 -3.51 2.82 1.99
CA ALA A 73 -3.81 1.58 2.70
C ALA A 73 -5.13 1.67 3.47
N PHE A 74 -5.38 2.79 4.14
CA PHE A 74 -6.61 3.05 4.90
C PHE A 74 -7.85 3.03 3.99
N LEU A 75 -7.79 3.70 2.85
CA LEU A 75 -8.87 3.68 1.85
C LEU A 75 -9.15 2.26 1.34
N LEU A 76 -8.10 1.48 1.08
CA LEU A 76 -8.24 0.09 0.63
C LEU A 76 -8.86 -0.81 1.72
N ALA A 77 -8.51 -0.58 2.99
CA ALA A 77 -9.09 -1.31 4.11
C ALA A 77 -10.58 -0.98 4.33
N ARG A 78 -10.98 0.29 4.16
CA ARG A 78 -12.37 0.73 4.30
C ARG A 78 -13.27 0.37 3.12
N THR A 79 -12.71 0.32 1.92
CA THR A 79 -13.47 -0.07 0.74
C THR A 79 -13.86 -1.54 0.89
N LYS A 80 -15.14 -1.82 1.19
CA LYS A 80 -15.76 -3.15 1.14
C LYS A 80 -15.80 -3.71 -0.30
N SER A 81 -14.67 -3.71 -0.99
CA SER A 81 -14.52 -4.52 -2.17
C SER A 81 -14.25 -5.93 -1.69
N SER A 82 -15.12 -6.85 -2.09
CA SER A 82 -14.84 -8.27 -2.06
C SER A 82 -13.55 -8.51 -2.84
N ILE A 83 -12.39 -8.39 -2.19
CA ILE A 83 -11.16 -8.99 -2.68
C ILE A 83 -11.43 -10.48 -2.55
N LYS A 84 -12.16 -11.06 -3.53
CA LYS A 84 -12.15 -12.49 -3.77
C LYS A 84 -10.68 -12.79 -3.95
N ARG A 85 -10.01 -13.32 -2.91
CA ARG A 85 -8.67 -13.88 -3.04
C ARG A 85 -8.82 -14.94 -4.12
N ARG A 86 -8.48 -14.58 -5.36
CA ARG A 86 -8.46 -15.56 -6.43
C ARG A 86 -7.36 -16.51 -6.02
N LYS A 87 -7.71 -17.77 -5.74
CA LYS A 87 -6.74 -18.84 -5.55
C LYS A 87 -6.01 -18.98 -6.89
N HIS A 88 -4.92 -18.25 -7.05
CA HIS A 88 -4.04 -18.44 -8.17
C HIS A 88 -3.28 -19.74 -7.90
N HIS A 89 -3.57 -20.78 -8.68
CA HIS A 89 -2.68 -21.92 -8.78
C HIS A 89 -1.38 -21.40 -9.35
N PHE A 90 -0.36 -21.26 -8.50
CA PHE A 90 1.01 -21.18 -8.96
C PHE A 90 1.29 -22.52 -9.65
N ASN A 91 1.18 -22.56 -10.98
CA ASN A 91 1.79 -23.63 -11.74
C ASN A 91 3.29 -23.44 -11.55
N SER A 92 3.85 -24.16 -10.58
CA SER A 92 5.29 -24.30 -10.42
C SER A 92 5.83 -24.69 -11.78
N VAL A 93 6.57 -23.80 -12.42
CA VAL A 93 7.31 -24.12 -13.63
C VAL A 93 8.15 -25.34 -13.28
N SER A 94 7.76 -26.47 -13.87
CA SER A 94 8.42 -27.75 -13.70
C SER A 94 9.89 -27.53 -13.99
N ARG A 95 10.69 -27.65 -12.94
CA ARG A 95 12.15 -27.58 -12.94
C ARG A 95 12.66 -28.44 -14.08
N ILE A 96 13.06 -27.81 -15.20
CA ILE A 96 13.73 -28.50 -16.30
C ILE A 96 15.11 -28.88 -15.76
N ARG A 97 15.19 -30.04 -15.13
CA ARG A 97 16.43 -30.81 -15.03
C ARG A 97 16.65 -31.38 -16.43
N ARG A 98 17.53 -30.76 -17.20
CA ARG A 98 18.16 -31.43 -18.34
C ARG A 98 19.57 -31.83 -17.92
N PHE A 99 19.82 -33.11 -18.10
CA PHE A 99 21.07 -33.83 -17.91
C PHE A 99 22.18 -33.25 -18.79
#